data_AF-A0A2T6APK8-F1
#
_entry.id   AF-A0A2T6APK8-F1
#
_cell.length_a   1.000
_cell.length_b   1.000
_cell.length_c   1.000
_cell.angle_alpha   90.00
_cell.angle_beta   90.00
_cell.angle_gamma   90.00
#
_symmetry.space_group_name_H-M   'P 1'
#
loop_
_entity.id
_entity.type
_entity.pdbx_description
1 polymer ?
#
loop_
_entity_poly.entity_id
_entity_poly.type
_entity_poly.pdbx_seq_one_letter_code
_entity_poly.pdbx_strand_id
1 'polypeptide(L)'
;MSGQPVYIASLAMVPAMAAVLMPQGGGASPVLLGLAGAGGLWAMVSSLTGGLSLATGPGRLLRPAAPRMVGSMLSLPSPEVQKTLLAAAVAEGRGDGTPGTSSDKPARRGRLLQRMLGLWGHRSVESLSRGEVLELYALFRLLEADKALAGDLARLFHRPDAVLALRDQLDAYGGLSERCRQDLTLATTDLLWQAGQATGSLIGLESLCVDDPDLWHHVVLAHDATDPASRATALWCVRQPGCDRSTVAAYLSGIARTRALSAAARRGDHEFCEAIAVVLRQWRDEIYARDRIGLAPAEIGGGADADFARELDTLAEKTGAPRLPAPEGLSAHHAGRAPQPRPAWCPTTGLLISAPRPADYRPMQPAAA
;
A
#
# COMPACT_ATOMS: atom_id res chain seq x y z
N MET A 1 17.66 46.94 -26.63
CA MET A 1 18.14 46.75 -25.25
C MET A 1 17.68 45.38 -24.79
N SER A 2 18.66 44.53 -24.54
CA SER A 2 18.60 43.09 -24.35
C SER A 2 18.01 42.71 -22.98
N GLY A 3 16.88 42.00 -22.98
CA GLY A 3 16.39 41.26 -21.81
C GLY A 3 17.02 39.88 -21.79
N GLN A 4 17.76 39.57 -20.72
CA GLN A 4 18.23 38.20 -20.46
C GLN A 4 17.12 37.39 -19.78
N PRO A 5 16.78 36.20 -20.29
CA PRO A 5 16.08 35.20 -19.48
C PRO A 5 17.07 34.53 -18.52
N VAL A 6 16.76 34.59 -17.24
CA VAL A 6 17.41 33.85 -16.15
C VAL A 6 17.20 32.35 -16.40
N TYR A 7 18.27 31.64 -16.74
CA TYR A 7 18.29 30.18 -16.79
C TYR A 7 18.24 29.62 -15.36
N ILE A 8 17.08 29.09 -14.94
CA ILE A 8 17.00 28.17 -13.79
C ILE A 8 17.40 26.78 -14.31
N ALA A 9 18.70 26.61 -14.49
CA ALA A 9 19.36 25.33 -14.72
C ALA A 9 20.11 24.95 -13.44
N SER A 10 19.38 24.60 -12.37
CA SER A 10 19.97 24.24 -11.09
C SER A 10 19.03 23.40 -10.24
N LEU A 11 18.68 22.19 -10.71
CA LEU A 11 18.11 21.12 -9.86
C LEU A 11 18.28 19.69 -10.43
N ALA A 12 19.20 19.49 -11.39
CA ALA A 12 19.51 18.16 -11.96
C ALA A 12 20.95 17.69 -11.67
N MET A 13 21.75 18.43 -10.89
CA MET A 13 23.12 18.06 -10.53
C MET A 13 23.29 17.85 -9.02
N VAL A 14 22.68 16.81 -8.45
CA VAL A 14 22.96 16.45 -7.04
C VAL A 14 23.32 14.97 -6.81
N PRO A 15 23.05 13.98 -7.68
CA PRO A 15 23.70 12.67 -7.50
C PRO A 15 25.12 12.60 -8.09
N ALA A 16 25.43 13.40 -9.13
CA ALA A 16 26.68 13.22 -9.89
C ALA A 16 27.91 13.92 -9.28
N MET A 17 27.75 14.94 -8.43
CA MET A 17 28.89 15.66 -7.85
C MET A 17 29.40 15.07 -6.52
N ALA A 18 28.66 14.18 -5.87
CA ALA A 18 29.13 13.50 -4.65
C ALA A 18 30.27 12.50 -4.92
N ALA A 19 30.51 12.13 -6.19
CA ALA A 19 31.56 11.19 -6.57
C ALA A 19 32.92 11.83 -6.90
N VAL A 20 33.02 13.17 -7.03
CA VAL A 20 34.23 13.83 -7.57
C VAL A 20 35.07 14.56 -6.49
N LEU A 21 34.59 14.65 -5.24
CA LEU A 21 35.29 15.35 -4.15
C LEU A 21 35.62 14.46 -2.95
N MET A 22 35.87 13.16 -3.15
CA MET A 22 36.41 12.32 -2.08
C MET A 22 37.95 12.25 -2.13
N PRO A 23 38.64 12.61 -1.04
CA PRO A 23 40.06 12.36 -0.90
C PRO A 23 40.28 10.84 -0.88
N GLN A 24 41.23 10.38 -1.69
CA GLN A 24 41.60 8.97 -1.77
C GLN A 24 42.23 8.52 -0.44
N GLY A 25 41.43 8.01 0.48
CA GLY A 25 41.92 7.49 1.75
C GLY A 25 40.89 7.60 2.86
N GLY A 26 39.92 6.69 2.88
CA GLY A 26 38.97 6.57 3.99
C GLY A 26 37.79 5.69 3.58
N GLY A 27 37.59 4.58 4.29
CA GLY A 27 36.61 3.55 3.93
C GLY A 27 35.21 4.13 3.68
N ALA A 28 34.66 3.80 2.52
CA ALA A 28 33.29 4.13 2.16
C ALA A 28 32.33 3.45 3.15
N SER A 29 31.70 4.25 4.00
CA SER A 29 30.66 3.78 4.91
C SER A 29 29.41 3.40 4.10
N PRO A 30 28.79 2.22 4.32
CA PRO A 30 27.61 1.73 3.57
C PRO A 30 26.34 2.59 3.76
N VAL A 31 26.42 3.66 4.55
CA VAL A 31 25.33 4.58 4.89
C VAL A 31 24.91 5.50 3.73
N LEU A 32 25.81 5.78 2.78
CA LEU A 32 25.52 6.73 1.67
C LEU A 32 24.81 6.09 0.46
N LEU A 33 24.91 4.77 0.26
CA LEU A 33 24.22 4.07 -0.83
C LEU A 33 22.75 3.75 -0.52
N GLY A 34 22.37 3.66 0.77
CA GLY A 34 21.00 3.36 1.18
C GLY A 34 20.01 4.54 1.02
N LEU A 35 20.51 5.77 1.15
CA LEU A 35 19.67 6.98 1.13
C LEU A 35 19.20 7.39 -0.28
N ALA A 36 19.91 7.00 -1.33
CA ALA A 36 19.52 7.29 -2.72
C ALA A 36 18.33 6.43 -3.22
N GLY A 37 18.11 5.25 -2.64
CA GLY A 37 17.03 4.34 -3.06
C GLY A 37 15.68 4.60 -2.38
N ALA A 38 15.70 4.98 -1.10
CA ALA A 38 14.50 5.08 -0.26
C ALA A 38 13.68 6.36 -0.47
N GLY A 39 14.33 7.53 -0.61
CA GLY A 39 13.63 8.75 -1.00
C GLY A 39 13.15 8.72 -2.46
N GLY A 40 13.77 7.89 -3.30
CA GLY A 40 13.59 7.91 -4.75
C GLY A 40 12.20 7.52 -5.23
N LEU A 41 11.50 6.61 -4.56
CA LEU A 41 10.19 6.11 -5.05
C LEU A 41 9.10 7.15 -4.87
N TRP A 42 9.02 7.77 -3.68
CA TRP A 42 8.07 8.86 -3.48
C TRP A 42 8.57 10.19 -4.03
N ALA A 43 9.86 10.54 -3.96
CA ALA A 43 10.37 11.76 -4.61
C ALA A 43 10.22 11.70 -6.13
N MET A 44 10.23 10.50 -6.73
CA MET A 44 9.94 10.32 -8.15
C MET A 44 8.45 10.22 -8.42
N VAL A 45 7.65 9.55 -7.60
CA VAL A 45 6.18 9.60 -7.69
C VAL A 45 5.68 11.02 -7.44
N SER A 46 6.33 11.85 -6.63
CA SER A 46 5.98 13.25 -6.37
C SER A 46 6.64 14.24 -7.31
N SER A 47 7.78 13.91 -7.92
CA SER A 47 8.27 14.61 -9.11
C SER A 47 7.39 14.28 -10.32
N LEU A 48 6.85 13.07 -10.38
CA LEU A 48 5.82 12.67 -11.34
C LEU A 48 4.51 13.36 -10.98
N THR A 49 3.98 13.35 -9.76
CA THR A 49 2.68 13.96 -9.47
C THR A 49 2.76 15.48 -9.34
N GLY A 50 3.80 16.06 -8.75
CA GLY A 50 4.06 17.50 -8.75
C GLY A 50 4.43 18.04 -10.14
N GLY A 51 5.13 17.26 -10.97
CA GLY A 51 5.48 17.63 -12.35
C GLY A 51 4.40 17.34 -13.40
N LEU A 52 3.60 16.29 -13.22
CA LEU A 52 2.48 15.91 -14.11
C LEU A 52 1.17 16.61 -13.72
N SER A 53 0.97 16.92 -12.43
CA SER A 53 -0.29 17.52 -11.96
C SER A 53 -0.29 19.05 -12.01
N LEU A 54 0.85 19.74 -12.08
CA LEU A 54 0.88 21.20 -12.20
C LEU A 54 1.00 21.70 -13.65
N ALA A 55 1.51 20.89 -14.59
CA ALA A 55 1.72 21.33 -15.98
C ALA A 55 0.74 20.72 -17.00
N THR A 56 0.10 19.57 -16.72
CA THR A 56 -0.58 18.79 -17.78
C THR A 56 -2.03 18.37 -17.52
N GLY A 57 -2.59 18.48 -16.31
CA GLY A 57 -3.98 18.10 -16.03
C GLY A 57 -4.22 16.58 -15.92
N PRO A 58 -5.44 16.15 -15.55
CA PRO A 58 -5.78 14.72 -15.41
C PRO A 58 -5.66 13.98 -16.74
N GLY A 59 -5.13 12.74 -16.70
CA GLY A 59 -5.03 11.88 -17.89
C GLY A 59 -4.06 12.36 -18.98
N ARG A 60 -2.83 12.76 -18.60
CA ARG A 60 -1.75 13.11 -19.53
C ARG A 60 -0.38 12.49 -19.20
N LEU A 61 -0.34 11.20 -18.92
CA LEU A 61 0.91 10.44 -18.78
C LEU A 61 1.61 10.25 -20.13
N LEU A 62 0.82 10.04 -21.17
CA LEU A 62 1.30 9.71 -22.50
C LEU A 62 1.59 10.96 -23.31
N ARG A 63 2.61 10.89 -24.18
CA ARG A 63 2.88 11.94 -25.15
C ARG A 63 1.69 12.07 -26.12
N PRO A 64 1.40 13.25 -26.69
CA PRO A 64 0.26 13.44 -27.59
C PRO A 64 0.24 12.50 -28.82
N ALA A 65 1.41 12.04 -29.28
CA ALA A 65 1.54 11.09 -30.39
C ALA A 65 1.43 9.61 -29.97
N ALA A 66 1.53 9.33 -28.67
CA ALA A 66 1.60 7.97 -28.15
C ALA A 66 0.31 7.16 -28.35
N PRO A 67 -0.93 7.68 -28.25
CA PRO A 67 -2.13 6.86 -28.43
C PRO A 67 -2.19 6.08 -29.75
N ARG A 68 -1.61 6.63 -30.83
CA ARG A 68 -1.50 5.95 -32.13
C ARG A 68 -0.41 4.87 -32.14
N MET A 69 0.67 5.08 -31.39
CA MET A 69 1.80 4.15 -31.27
C MET A 69 1.53 3.02 -30.27
N VAL A 70 0.75 3.29 -29.23
CA VAL A 70 0.30 2.28 -28.26
C VAL A 70 -0.50 1.19 -28.99
N GLY A 71 -1.39 1.56 -29.92
CA GLY A 71 -2.19 0.60 -30.69
C GLY A 71 -1.39 -0.25 -31.69
N SER A 72 -0.20 0.18 -32.09
CA SER A 72 0.69 -0.60 -32.96
C SER A 72 1.71 -1.44 -32.17
N MET A 73 2.15 -0.97 -31.00
CA MET A 73 3.10 -1.67 -30.12
C MET A 73 2.44 -2.70 -29.21
N LEU A 74 1.24 -2.38 -28.71
CA LEU A 74 0.44 -3.28 -27.92
C LEU A 74 -0.70 -3.76 -28.82
N SER A 75 -0.89 -5.07 -28.91
CA SER A 75 -2.17 -5.63 -29.36
C SER A 75 -3.23 -5.22 -28.34
N LEU A 76 -3.76 -4.00 -28.50
CA LEU A 76 -4.63 -3.39 -27.51
C LEU A 76 -5.98 -4.10 -27.52
N PRO A 77 -6.39 -4.68 -26.39
CA PRO A 77 -7.74 -5.22 -26.29
C PRO A 77 -8.75 -4.07 -26.31
N SER A 78 -10.04 -4.39 -26.48
CA SER A 78 -11.09 -3.38 -26.49
C SER A 78 -11.09 -2.54 -25.20
N PRO A 79 -11.58 -1.29 -25.22
CA PRO A 79 -11.63 -0.45 -24.03
C PRO A 79 -12.35 -1.11 -22.84
N GLU A 80 -13.40 -1.90 -23.10
CA GLU A 80 -14.10 -2.65 -22.05
C GLU A 80 -13.20 -3.70 -21.40
N VAL A 81 -12.44 -4.46 -22.20
CA VAL A 81 -11.48 -5.42 -21.67
C VAL A 81 -10.35 -4.73 -20.90
N GLN A 82 -9.90 -3.56 -21.36
CA GLN A 82 -8.92 -2.75 -20.61
C GLN A 82 -9.48 -2.34 -19.24
N LYS A 83 -10.73 -1.86 -19.18
CA LYS A 83 -11.40 -1.52 -17.92
C LYS A 83 -11.52 -2.72 -17.00
N THR A 84 -11.91 -3.89 -17.51
CA THR A 84 -11.98 -5.13 -16.71
C THR A 84 -10.63 -5.51 -16.11
N LEU A 85 -9.55 -5.48 -16.90
CA LEU A 85 -8.21 -5.83 -16.42
C LEU A 85 -7.70 -4.82 -15.37
N LEU A 86 -7.94 -3.52 -15.60
CA LEU A 86 -7.59 -2.47 -14.65
C LEU A 86 -8.40 -2.59 -13.35
N ALA A 87 -9.70 -2.86 -13.43
CA ALA A 87 -10.56 -3.07 -12.27
C ALA A 87 -10.09 -4.27 -11.44
N ALA A 88 -9.74 -5.38 -12.10
CA ALA A 88 -9.17 -6.56 -11.43
C ALA A 88 -7.83 -6.23 -10.73
N ALA A 89 -6.93 -5.52 -11.40
CA ALA A 89 -5.65 -5.11 -10.81
C ALA A 89 -5.83 -4.15 -9.61
N VAL A 90 -6.79 -3.23 -9.68
CA VAL A 90 -7.13 -2.34 -8.55
C VAL A 90 -7.75 -3.14 -7.40
N ALA A 91 -8.64 -4.08 -7.69
CA ALA A 91 -9.23 -4.99 -6.71
C ALA A 91 -8.16 -5.85 -6.00
N GLU A 92 -7.16 -6.36 -6.72
CA GLU A 92 -5.99 -7.02 -6.13
C GLU A 92 -5.25 -6.10 -5.15
N GLY A 93 -5.09 -4.82 -5.49
CA GLY A 93 -4.47 -3.81 -4.63
C GLY A 93 -5.24 -3.53 -3.34
N ARG A 94 -6.57 -3.65 -3.38
CA ARG A 94 -7.48 -3.51 -2.23
C ARG A 94 -7.55 -4.76 -1.35
N GLY A 95 -7.04 -5.91 -1.83
CA GLY A 95 -7.23 -7.21 -1.19
C GLY A 95 -8.59 -7.85 -1.48
N ASP A 96 -9.27 -7.42 -2.56
CA ASP A 96 -10.51 -8.03 -3.09
C ASP A 96 -10.21 -9.18 -4.10
N GLY A 97 -8.95 -9.38 -4.48
CA GLY A 97 -8.54 -10.32 -5.54
C GLY A 97 -8.55 -11.81 -5.17
N THR A 98 -8.51 -12.66 -6.20
CA THR A 98 -8.49 -14.14 -6.13
C THR A 98 -7.31 -14.65 -5.28
N PRO A 99 -7.52 -15.55 -4.31
CA PRO A 99 -6.46 -16.11 -3.47
C PRO A 99 -5.52 -17.02 -4.29
N GLY A 100 -4.21 -16.89 -4.08
CA GLY A 100 -3.23 -17.85 -4.59
C GLY A 100 -1.98 -17.28 -5.26
N THR A 101 -1.88 -15.98 -5.51
CA THR A 101 -0.62 -15.38 -5.99
C THR A 101 -0.03 -14.50 -4.91
N SER A 102 0.70 -15.11 -3.97
CA SER A 102 1.69 -14.42 -3.14
C SER A 102 2.84 -13.95 -4.02
N SER A 103 2.57 -12.96 -4.85
CA SER A 103 3.59 -12.04 -5.29
C SER A 103 3.18 -10.67 -4.79
N ASP A 104 4.08 -10.14 -3.99
CA ASP A 104 4.06 -8.82 -3.40
C ASP A 104 3.91 -7.70 -4.48
N LYS A 105 4.23 -8.04 -5.74
CA LYS A 105 4.22 -7.14 -6.90
C LYS A 105 2.80 -6.84 -7.45
N PRO A 106 1.93 -7.81 -7.79
CA PRO A 106 0.53 -7.58 -8.16
C PRO A 106 -0.23 -6.62 -7.24
N ALA A 107 -0.19 -6.86 -5.92
CA ALA A 107 -0.88 -6.02 -4.95
C ALA A 107 -0.30 -4.59 -4.89
N ARG A 108 1.03 -4.43 -4.89
CA ARG A 108 1.67 -3.11 -4.94
C ARG A 108 1.34 -2.35 -6.22
N ARG A 109 1.30 -3.04 -7.37
CA ARG A 109 0.86 -2.48 -8.64
C ARG A 109 -0.58 -2.01 -8.56
N GLY A 110 -1.48 -2.82 -8.00
CA GLY A 110 -2.88 -2.46 -7.78
C GLY A 110 -3.04 -1.18 -6.96
N ARG A 111 -2.29 -1.07 -5.85
CA ARG A 111 -2.27 0.15 -5.01
C ARG A 111 -1.75 1.37 -5.76
N LEU A 112 -0.70 1.22 -6.56
CA LEU A 112 -0.20 2.30 -7.41
C LEU A 112 -1.25 2.78 -8.41
N LEU A 113 -1.98 1.87 -9.06
CA LEU A 113 -3.07 2.23 -9.98
C LEU A 113 -4.23 2.92 -9.26
N GLN A 114 -4.64 2.42 -8.09
CA GLN A 114 -5.67 3.05 -7.25
C GLN A 114 -5.28 4.50 -6.88
N ARG A 115 -4.01 4.72 -6.55
CA ARG A 115 -3.51 6.08 -6.28
C ARG A 115 -3.58 6.98 -7.51
N MET A 116 -3.22 6.48 -8.69
CA MET A 116 -3.34 7.25 -9.93
C MET A 116 -4.79 7.64 -10.23
N LEU A 117 -5.76 6.74 -10.00
CA LEU A 117 -7.18 7.05 -10.09
C LEU A 117 -7.57 8.18 -9.13
N GLY A 118 -7.19 8.06 -7.86
CA GLY A 118 -7.51 9.07 -6.84
C GLY A 118 -6.89 10.44 -7.15
N LEU A 119 -5.67 10.47 -7.67
CA LEU A 119 -4.99 11.70 -8.11
C LEU A 119 -5.69 12.38 -9.29
N TRP A 120 -6.32 11.61 -10.16
CA TRP A 120 -7.15 12.13 -11.26
C TRP A 120 -8.58 12.47 -10.83
N GLY A 121 -8.92 12.28 -9.55
CA GLY A 121 -10.25 12.56 -9.00
C GLY A 121 -11.28 11.45 -9.23
N HIS A 122 -10.85 10.26 -9.66
CA HIS A 122 -11.72 9.12 -9.94
C HIS A 122 -11.76 8.15 -8.75
N ARG A 123 -12.96 7.62 -8.46
CA ARG A 123 -13.16 6.60 -7.40
C ARG A 123 -13.09 5.17 -7.94
N SER A 124 -13.27 5.01 -9.25
CA SER A 124 -13.33 3.70 -9.90
C SER A 124 -12.81 3.76 -11.34
N VAL A 125 -12.55 2.61 -11.94
CA VAL A 125 -12.03 2.51 -13.32
C VAL A 125 -13.13 2.83 -14.33
N GLU A 126 -14.39 2.60 -13.97
CA GLU A 126 -15.56 2.78 -14.82
C GLU A 126 -15.77 4.26 -15.19
N SER A 127 -15.42 5.17 -14.28
CA SER A 127 -15.54 6.63 -14.48
C SER A 127 -14.48 7.23 -15.39
N LEU A 128 -13.46 6.45 -15.78
CA LEU A 128 -12.40 6.93 -16.66
C LEU A 128 -12.90 7.17 -18.10
N SER A 129 -12.44 8.28 -18.68
CA SER A 129 -12.54 8.52 -20.12
C SER A 129 -11.69 7.51 -20.90
N ARG A 130 -12.00 7.33 -22.19
CA ARG A 130 -11.25 6.42 -23.07
C ARG A 130 -9.75 6.74 -23.13
N GLY A 131 -9.38 8.02 -23.04
CA GLY A 131 -7.99 8.47 -22.98
C GLY A 131 -7.32 8.00 -21.70
N GLU A 132 -7.93 8.30 -20.55
CA GLU A 132 -7.39 7.90 -19.23
C GLU A 132 -7.29 6.38 -19.07
N VAL A 133 -8.26 5.61 -19.58
CA VAL A 133 -8.18 4.13 -19.61
C VAL A 133 -6.93 3.68 -20.37
N LEU A 134 -6.68 4.26 -21.55
CA LEU A 134 -5.52 3.90 -22.37
C LEU A 134 -4.21 4.22 -21.66
N GLU A 135 -4.13 5.38 -21.00
CA GLU A 135 -2.93 5.78 -20.26
C GLU A 135 -2.66 4.87 -19.06
N LEU A 136 -3.70 4.60 -18.27
CA LEU A 136 -3.59 3.74 -17.10
C LEU A 136 -3.29 2.29 -17.50
N TYR A 137 -3.85 1.83 -18.61
CA TYR A 137 -3.54 0.52 -19.19
C TYR A 137 -2.10 0.45 -19.70
N ALA A 138 -1.60 1.49 -20.38
CA ALA A 138 -0.20 1.55 -20.81
C ALA A 138 0.76 1.51 -19.61
N LEU A 139 0.42 2.20 -18.51
CA LEU A 139 1.19 2.14 -17.27
C LEU A 139 1.13 0.73 -16.67
N PHE A 140 -0.05 0.13 -16.55
CA PHE A 140 -0.23 -1.24 -16.08
C PHE A 140 0.65 -2.23 -16.86
N ARG A 141 0.63 -2.16 -18.20
CA ARG A 141 1.46 -3.01 -19.07
C ARG A 141 2.96 -2.76 -18.90
N LEU A 142 3.37 -1.51 -18.70
CA LEU A 142 4.77 -1.17 -18.42
C LEU A 142 5.25 -1.83 -17.11
N LEU A 143 4.41 -1.83 -16.06
CA LEU A 143 4.75 -2.43 -14.77
C LEU A 143 4.84 -3.97 -14.81
N GLU A 144 4.14 -4.60 -15.75
CA GLU A 144 4.20 -6.05 -16.01
C GLU A 144 5.32 -6.47 -16.96
N ALA A 145 5.70 -5.59 -17.88
CA ALA A 145 6.61 -5.90 -18.96
C ALA A 145 8.00 -6.33 -18.45
N ASP A 146 8.66 -7.20 -19.22
CA ASP A 146 10.09 -7.44 -19.09
C ASP A 146 10.91 -6.17 -19.40
N LYS A 147 12.22 -6.21 -19.15
CA LYS A 147 13.07 -5.00 -19.29
C LYS A 147 13.09 -4.43 -20.70
N ALA A 148 13.01 -5.29 -21.73
CA ALA A 148 13.08 -4.86 -23.12
C ALA A 148 11.78 -4.14 -23.52
N LEU A 149 10.63 -4.79 -23.29
CA LEU A 149 9.32 -4.22 -23.59
C LEU A 149 9.01 -2.99 -22.73
N ALA A 150 9.45 -2.96 -21.47
CA ALA A 150 9.30 -1.80 -20.61
C ALA A 150 10.03 -0.57 -21.16
N GLY A 151 11.23 -0.76 -21.72
CA GLY A 151 12.00 0.31 -22.36
C GLY A 151 11.27 0.93 -23.56
N ASP A 152 10.65 0.09 -24.39
CA ASP A 152 9.88 0.56 -25.54
C ASP A 152 8.58 1.25 -25.12
N LEU A 153 7.86 0.70 -24.13
CA LEU A 153 6.66 1.32 -23.57
C LEU A 153 6.96 2.65 -22.89
N ALA A 154 8.09 2.78 -22.19
CA ALA A 154 8.47 4.00 -21.48
C ALA A 154 8.61 5.21 -22.41
N ARG A 155 9.03 5.01 -23.67
CA ARG A 155 9.16 6.10 -24.66
C ARG A 155 7.83 6.76 -25.01
N LEU A 156 6.71 6.07 -24.75
CA LEU A 156 5.36 6.57 -24.97
C LEU A 156 4.96 7.62 -23.91
N PHE A 157 5.64 7.63 -22.76
CA PHE A 157 5.36 8.55 -21.66
C PHE A 157 6.10 9.87 -21.80
N HIS A 158 5.55 10.94 -21.21
CA HIS A 158 6.23 12.23 -21.14
C HIS A 158 7.57 12.15 -20.39
N ARG A 159 7.67 11.29 -19.37
CA ARG A 159 8.88 11.07 -18.57
C ARG A 159 9.29 9.58 -18.55
N PRO A 160 9.96 9.08 -19.61
CA PRO A 160 10.35 7.68 -19.74
C PRO A 160 11.18 7.16 -18.56
N ASP A 161 12.18 7.94 -18.13
CA ASP A 161 13.08 7.54 -17.04
C ASP A 161 12.34 7.35 -15.71
N ALA A 162 11.30 8.15 -15.48
CA ALA A 162 10.54 8.12 -14.25
C ALA A 162 9.58 6.94 -14.17
N VAL A 163 8.97 6.54 -15.29
CA VAL A 163 8.13 5.33 -15.32
C VAL A 163 8.97 4.05 -15.27
N LEU A 164 10.18 4.04 -15.84
CA LEU A 164 11.11 2.90 -15.72
C LEU A 164 11.63 2.73 -14.30
N ALA A 165 12.05 3.80 -13.65
CA ALA A 165 12.49 3.72 -12.27
C ALA A 165 11.34 3.34 -11.32
N LEU A 166 10.10 3.77 -11.57
CA LEU A 166 8.92 3.30 -10.84
C LEU A 166 8.72 1.78 -10.96
N ARG A 167 8.90 1.22 -12.16
CA ARG A 167 8.86 -0.24 -12.40
C ARG A 167 9.98 -0.95 -11.64
N ASP A 168 11.22 -0.50 -11.79
CA ASP A 168 12.38 -1.12 -11.16
C ASP A 168 12.29 -1.05 -9.62
N GLN A 169 11.69 0.00 -9.09
CA GLN A 169 11.41 0.16 -7.66
C GLN A 169 10.33 -0.79 -7.15
N LEU A 170 9.26 -1.02 -7.92
CA LEU A 170 8.24 -2.03 -7.62
C LEU A 170 8.83 -3.44 -7.55
N ASP A 171 9.83 -3.72 -8.39
CA ASP A 171 10.58 -4.98 -8.40
C ASP A 171 11.56 -5.09 -7.23
N ALA A 172 12.31 -4.02 -6.93
CA ALA A 172 13.29 -3.99 -5.85
C ALA A 172 12.67 -4.08 -4.45
N TYR A 173 11.38 -3.72 -4.31
CA TYR A 173 10.73 -3.59 -3.01
C TYR A 173 10.73 -4.88 -2.17
N GLY A 174 10.61 -6.04 -2.83
CA GLY A 174 10.60 -7.34 -2.15
C GLY A 174 11.93 -7.69 -1.47
N GLY A 175 13.03 -7.04 -1.84
CA GLY A 175 14.38 -7.31 -1.33
C GLY A 175 14.94 -6.26 -0.37
N LEU A 176 14.14 -5.26 0.04
CA LEU A 176 14.63 -4.18 0.90
C LEU A 176 14.94 -4.67 2.32
N SER A 177 16.07 -4.20 2.86
CA SER A 177 16.38 -4.37 4.29
C SER A 177 15.35 -3.64 5.15
N GLU A 178 15.16 -4.11 6.38
CA GLU A 178 14.19 -3.52 7.32
C GLU A 178 14.47 -2.04 7.60
N ARG A 179 15.74 -1.64 7.69
CA ARG A 179 16.13 -0.24 7.85
C ARG A 179 15.71 0.62 6.66
N CYS A 180 15.92 0.12 5.43
CA CYS A 180 15.48 0.85 4.23
C CYS A 180 13.96 0.97 4.17
N ARG A 181 13.24 -0.07 4.61
CA ARG A 181 11.77 -0.05 4.71
C ARG A 181 11.29 1.01 5.71
N GLN A 182 11.89 1.09 6.88
CA GLN A 182 11.57 2.10 7.90
C GLN A 182 11.82 3.53 7.38
N ASP A 183 12.95 3.75 6.71
CA ASP A 183 13.28 5.05 6.12
C ASP A 183 12.30 5.44 5.00
N LEU A 184 11.89 4.47 4.18
CA LEU A 184 10.84 4.63 3.17
C LEU A 184 9.49 4.99 3.80
N THR A 185 9.08 4.26 4.84
CA THR A 185 7.81 4.51 5.53
C THR A 185 7.77 5.91 6.13
N LEU A 186 8.83 6.33 6.83
CA LEU A 186 8.95 7.68 7.38
C LEU A 186 8.88 8.73 6.27
N ALA A 187 9.65 8.57 5.19
CA ALA A 187 9.66 9.51 4.09
C ALA A 187 8.28 9.62 3.44
N THR A 188 7.61 8.50 3.15
CA THR A 188 6.27 8.51 2.56
C THR A 188 5.23 9.17 3.47
N THR A 189 5.37 8.99 4.78
CA THR A 189 4.45 9.59 5.76
C THR A 189 4.66 11.09 5.91
N ASP A 190 5.91 11.54 5.99
CA ASP A 190 6.26 12.96 6.11
C ASP A 190 5.77 13.75 4.88
N LEU A 191 5.84 13.10 3.73
CA LEU A 191 5.41 13.67 2.48
C LEU A 191 3.88 13.69 2.35
N LEU A 192 3.18 12.68 2.86
CA LEU A 192 1.71 12.72 3.00
C LEU A 192 1.28 13.86 3.93
N TRP A 193 2.02 14.10 5.01
CA TRP A 193 1.79 15.24 5.90
C TRP A 193 1.95 16.58 5.17
N GLN A 194 3.05 16.75 4.42
CA GLN A 194 3.35 17.98 3.68
C GLN A 194 2.34 18.27 2.55
N ALA A 195 1.79 17.23 1.91
CA ALA A 195 0.82 17.39 0.82
C ALA A 195 -0.55 17.93 1.28
N GLY A 196 -0.81 17.99 2.59
CA GLY A 196 -2.12 18.32 3.15
C GLY A 196 -3.04 17.10 3.18
N GLN A 197 -3.89 17.02 4.20
CA GLN A 197 -4.74 15.85 4.42
C GLN A 197 -5.86 15.77 3.39
N ALA A 198 -5.97 14.62 2.72
CA ALA A 198 -7.17 14.30 1.97
C ALA A 198 -8.35 14.15 2.94
N THR A 199 -9.50 14.72 2.57
CA THR A 199 -10.73 14.63 3.34
C THR A 199 -11.40 13.27 3.14
N GLY A 200 -11.26 12.38 4.13
CA GLY A 200 -11.94 11.08 4.18
C GLY A 200 -11.20 10.06 5.03
N SER A 201 -11.95 9.28 5.83
CA SER A 201 -11.40 8.11 6.52
C SER A 201 -10.80 7.15 5.49
N LEU A 202 -9.73 6.42 5.82
CA LEU A 202 -8.99 5.49 4.93
C LEU A 202 -8.05 6.11 3.87
N ILE A 203 -8.34 7.28 3.29
CA ILE A 203 -7.56 7.81 2.16
C ILE A 203 -6.06 7.94 2.51
N GLY A 204 -5.75 8.32 3.76
CA GLY A 204 -4.37 8.42 4.23
C GLY A 204 -3.63 7.09 4.22
N LEU A 205 -4.25 6.01 4.71
CA LEU A 205 -3.67 4.67 4.74
C LEU A 205 -3.54 4.06 3.34
N GLU A 206 -4.56 4.22 2.50
CA GLU A 206 -4.52 3.75 1.11
C GLU A 206 -3.45 4.47 0.27
N SER A 207 -3.11 5.70 0.67
CA SER A 207 -2.09 6.51 -0.02
C SER A 207 -0.65 6.07 0.28
N LEU A 208 -0.44 5.22 1.29
CA LEU A 208 0.88 4.67 1.59
C LEU A 208 1.33 3.72 0.48
N CYS A 209 2.51 4.00 -0.10
CA CYS A 209 3.11 3.14 -1.13
C CYS A 209 3.78 1.89 -0.55
N VAL A 210 3.84 1.82 0.77
CA VAL A 210 4.62 0.89 1.55
C VAL A 210 3.73 0.30 2.61
N ASP A 211 3.78 -1.02 2.75
CA ASP A 211 3.17 -1.72 3.86
C ASP A 211 3.86 -1.27 5.16
N ASP A 212 3.10 -0.63 6.06
CA ASP A 212 3.57 -0.29 7.40
C ASP A 212 2.91 -1.21 8.45
N PRO A 213 3.57 -2.31 8.83
CA PRO A 213 2.98 -3.31 9.72
C PRO A 213 2.68 -2.76 11.13
N ASP A 214 3.51 -1.84 11.64
CA ASP A 214 3.28 -1.23 12.94
C ASP A 214 2.05 -0.33 12.91
N LEU A 215 1.87 0.42 11.83
CA LEU A 215 0.69 1.27 11.65
C LEU A 215 -0.58 0.43 11.55
N TRP A 216 -0.56 -0.63 10.76
CA TRP A 216 -1.70 -1.53 10.64
C TRP A 216 -2.02 -2.20 11.98
N HIS A 217 -1.01 -2.63 12.72
CA HIS A 217 -1.17 -3.17 14.06
C HIS A 217 -1.75 -2.12 15.03
N HIS A 218 -1.23 -0.89 15.01
CA HIS A 218 -1.71 0.22 15.82
C HIS A 218 -3.18 0.54 15.53
N VAL A 219 -3.56 0.65 14.26
CA VAL A 219 -4.95 0.89 13.83
C VAL A 219 -5.86 -0.25 14.30
N VAL A 220 -5.44 -1.50 14.09
CA VAL A 220 -6.24 -2.68 14.48
C VAL A 220 -6.44 -2.77 15.98
N LEU A 221 -5.42 -2.48 16.80
CA LEU A 221 -5.57 -2.56 18.26
C LEU A 221 -6.37 -1.38 18.85
N ALA A 222 -6.33 -0.21 18.22
CA ALA A 222 -6.91 1.01 18.76
C ALA A 222 -8.22 1.45 18.08
N HIS A 223 -8.76 0.66 17.15
CA HIS A 223 -10.01 0.99 16.48
C HIS A 223 -11.21 0.98 17.42
N ASP A 224 -12.18 1.85 17.16
CA ASP A 224 -13.46 1.86 17.83
C ASP A 224 -14.43 0.93 17.08
N ALA A 225 -14.86 -0.15 17.72
CA ALA A 225 -15.80 -1.12 17.16
C ALA A 225 -17.23 -0.57 17.02
N THR A 226 -17.55 0.57 17.61
CA THR A 226 -18.86 1.22 17.50
C THR A 226 -18.91 2.23 16.35
N ASP A 227 -17.78 2.80 15.96
CA ASP A 227 -17.66 3.72 14.82
C ASP A 227 -17.51 2.95 13.50
N PRO A 228 -18.45 3.09 12.54
CA PRO A 228 -18.35 2.44 11.22
C PRO A 228 -17.08 2.81 10.46
N ALA A 229 -16.61 4.06 10.55
CA ALA A 229 -15.42 4.51 9.83
C ALA A 229 -14.15 3.85 10.39
N SER A 230 -13.98 3.81 11.71
CA SER A 230 -12.87 3.12 12.37
C SER A 230 -12.90 1.61 12.12
N ARG A 231 -14.08 0.97 12.15
CA ARG A 231 -14.24 -0.44 11.77
C ARG A 231 -13.79 -0.73 10.35
N ALA A 232 -14.21 0.10 9.39
CA ALA A 232 -13.81 -0.04 8.00
C ALA A 232 -12.28 0.11 7.84
N THR A 233 -11.68 1.03 8.58
CA THR A 233 -10.22 1.23 8.64
C THR A 233 -9.48 -0.01 9.13
N ALA A 234 -9.88 -0.58 10.27
CA ALA A 234 -9.26 -1.79 10.80
C ALA A 234 -9.47 -3.01 9.89
N LEU A 235 -10.68 -3.15 9.32
CA LEU A 235 -10.99 -4.22 8.38
C LEU A 235 -10.11 -4.13 7.12
N TRP A 236 -9.94 -2.92 6.56
CA TRP A 236 -9.06 -2.72 5.41
C TRP A 236 -7.62 -3.17 5.71
N CYS A 237 -7.08 -2.85 6.88
CA CYS A 237 -5.73 -3.25 7.29
C CYS A 237 -5.56 -4.78 7.30
N VAL A 238 -6.49 -5.53 7.91
CA VAL A 238 -6.38 -7.00 7.99
C VAL A 238 -6.66 -7.72 6.68
N ARG A 239 -7.31 -7.05 5.72
CA ARG A 239 -7.51 -7.58 4.37
C ARG A 239 -6.27 -7.48 3.49
N GLN A 240 -5.27 -6.71 3.91
CA GLN A 240 -4.04 -6.57 3.15
C GLN A 240 -3.20 -7.85 3.26
N PRO A 241 -2.76 -8.47 2.14
CA PRO A 241 -1.91 -9.65 2.17
C PRO A 241 -0.59 -9.44 2.92
N GLY A 242 -0.12 -8.19 2.97
CA GLY A 242 1.10 -7.85 3.67
C GLY A 242 0.96 -7.75 5.19
N CYS A 243 -0.24 -7.91 5.74
CA CYS A 243 -0.52 -7.79 7.16
C CYS A 243 0.09 -8.97 7.93
N ASP A 244 0.66 -8.70 9.10
CA ASP A 244 1.27 -9.74 9.93
C ASP A 244 0.20 -10.61 10.58
N ARG A 245 0.50 -11.91 10.73
CA ARG A 245 -0.46 -12.89 11.25
C ARG A 245 -0.96 -12.52 12.65
N SER A 246 -0.06 -12.02 13.48
CA SER A 246 -0.35 -11.52 14.83
C SER A 246 -1.41 -10.41 14.82
N THR A 247 -1.31 -9.46 13.90
CA THR A 247 -2.28 -8.36 13.76
C THR A 247 -3.66 -8.88 13.38
N VAL A 248 -3.73 -9.84 12.46
CA VAL A 248 -5.00 -10.48 12.08
C VAL A 248 -5.56 -11.30 13.25
N ALA A 249 -4.72 -12.01 13.99
CA ALA A 249 -5.12 -12.76 15.18
C ALA A 249 -5.73 -11.84 16.25
N ALA A 250 -5.10 -10.69 16.52
CA ALA A 250 -5.62 -9.68 17.44
C ALA A 250 -7.00 -9.17 17.01
N TYR A 251 -7.17 -8.88 15.72
CA TYR A 251 -8.44 -8.40 15.16
C TYR A 251 -9.57 -9.43 15.30
N LEU A 252 -9.33 -10.66 14.86
CA LEU A 252 -10.33 -11.74 14.93
C LEU A 252 -10.70 -12.07 16.37
N SER A 253 -9.73 -12.02 17.29
CA SER A 253 -9.98 -12.21 18.72
C SER A 253 -10.79 -11.07 19.33
N GLY A 254 -10.58 -9.83 18.86
CA GLY A 254 -11.43 -8.69 19.19
C GLY A 254 -12.89 -8.87 18.72
N ILE A 255 -13.07 -9.41 17.51
CA ILE A 255 -14.40 -9.76 16.98
C ILE A 255 -15.08 -10.79 17.88
N ALA A 256 -14.40 -11.90 18.21
CA ALA A 256 -14.89 -12.95 19.11
C ALA A 256 -15.38 -12.38 20.45
N ARG A 257 -14.55 -11.54 21.06
CA ARG A 257 -14.81 -10.94 22.38
C ARG A 257 -16.03 -10.02 22.38
N THR A 258 -16.20 -9.25 21.30
CA THR A 258 -17.30 -8.27 21.16
C THR A 258 -18.55 -8.85 20.51
N ARG A 259 -18.48 -10.09 20.01
CA ARG A 259 -19.53 -10.74 19.22
C ARG A 259 -19.96 -9.91 18.01
N ALA A 260 -18.99 -9.23 17.38
CA ALA A 260 -19.24 -8.26 16.32
C ALA A 260 -19.84 -8.90 15.05
N LEU A 261 -19.42 -10.12 14.69
CA LEU A 261 -19.91 -10.84 13.51
C LEU A 261 -21.36 -11.29 13.71
N SER A 262 -21.68 -11.81 14.89
CA SER A 262 -23.06 -12.14 15.29
C SER A 262 -23.97 -10.93 15.41
N ALA A 263 -23.44 -9.75 15.72
CA ALA A 263 -24.18 -8.49 15.75
C ALA A 263 -24.40 -7.94 14.33
N ALA A 264 -23.39 -8.01 13.46
CA ALA A 264 -23.48 -7.62 12.06
C ALA A 264 -24.56 -8.43 11.31
N ALA A 265 -24.56 -9.76 11.49
CA ALA A 265 -25.58 -10.62 10.89
C ALA A 265 -27.02 -10.26 11.30
N ARG A 266 -27.23 -9.90 12.58
CA ARG A 266 -28.55 -9.44 13.07
C ARG A 266 -29.01 -8.12 12.44
N ARG A 267 -28.07 -7.27 12.03
CA ARG A 267 -28.35 -5.99 11.37
C ARG A 267 -28.44 -6.12 9.85
N GLY A 268 -28.22 -7.32 9.28
CA GLY A 268 -28.16 -7.51 7.84
C GLY A 268 -26.90 -6.91 7.19
N ASP A 269 -25.82 -6.72 7.96
CA ASP A 269 -24.54 -6.19 7.46
C ASP A 269 -23.76 -7.31 6.73
N HIS A 270 -24.27 -7.68 5.56
CA HIS A 270 -23.74 -8.77 4.74
C HIS A 270 -22.33 -8.47 4.22
N GLU A 271 -22.05 -7.20 3.89
CA GLU A 271 -20.74 -6.76 3.40
C GLU A 271 -19.64 -7.04 4.45
N PHE A 272 -19.89 -6.72 5.72
CA PHE A 272 -18.94 -7.03 6.79
C PHE A 272 -18.76 -8.54 6.95
N CYS A 273 -19.84 -9.33 6.93
CA CYS A 273 -19.76 -10.78 7.04
C CYS A 273 -18.96 -11.41 5.88
N GLU A 274 -19.16 -10.95 4.65
CA GLU A 274 -18.42 -11.40 3.48
C GLU A 274 -16.94 -11.01 3.56
N ALA A 275 -16.64 -9.80 4.02
CA ALA A 275 -15.26 -9.35 4.22
C ALA A 275 -14.52 -10.19 5.27
N ILE A 276 -15.18 -10.56 6.37
CA ILE A 276 -14.59 -11.50 7.36
C ILE A 276 -14.38 -12.88 6.74
N ALA A 277 -15.30 -13.36 5.90
CA ALA A 277 -15.09 -14.63 5.18
C ALA A 277 -13.88 -14.58 4.25
N VAL A 278 -13.57 -13.43 3.63
CA VAL A 278 -12.32 -13.22 2.86
C VAL A 278 -11.10 -13.36 3.78
N VAL A 279 -11.09 -12.68 4.94
CA VAL A 279 -9.98 -12.74 5.90
C VAL A 279 -9.74 -14.19 6.38
N LEU A 280 -10.80 -14.94 6.68
CA LEU A 280 -10.68 -16.35 7.11
C LEU A 280 -10.12 -17.26 6.00
N ARG A 281 -10.48 -17.02 4.74
CA ARG A 281 -9.88 -17.74 3.62
C ARG A 281 -8.39 -17.40 3.48
N GLN A 282 -8.03 -16.12 3.55
CA GLN A 282 -6.61 -15.70 3.50
C GLN A 282 -5.80 -16.29 4.66
N TRP A 283 -6.39 -16.41 5.86
CA TRP A 283 -5.75 -17.04 7.02
C TRP A 283 -5.46 -18.52 6.79
N ARG A 284 -6.46 -19.27 6.29
CA ARG A 284 -6.35 -20.69 5.97
C ARG A 284 -5.36 -20.95 4.84
N ASP A 285 -5.34 -20.08 3.84
CA ASP A 285 -4.44 -20.19 2.68
C ASP A 285 -3.03 -19.66 2.99
N GLU A 286 -2.70 -19.47 4.28
CA GLU A 286 -1.39 -19.03 4.79
C GLU A 286 -0.85 -17.74 4.14
N ILE A 287 -1.74 -16.85 3.70
CA ILE A 287 -1.34 -15.58 3.06
C ILE A 287 -0.62 -14.67 4.06
N TYR A 288 -1.05 -14.66 5.31
CA TYR A 288 -0.40 -13.91 6.40
C TYR A 288 0.82 -14.68 6.93
N ALA A 289 1.85 -14.85 6.10
CA ALA A 289 3.07 -15.58 6.45
C ALA A 289 4.15 -14.71 7.12
N ARG A 290 3.87 -13.41 7.34
CA ARG A 290 4.83 -12.48 7.93
C ARG A 290 4.71 -12.46 9.45
N ASP A 291 5.84 -12.68 10.12
CA ASP A 291 5.99 -12.67 11.58
C ASP A 291 6.91 -11.51 12.02
N ARG A 292 6.66 -10.29 11.52
CA ARG A 292 7.44 -9.11 11.92
C ARG A 292 7.01 -8.60 13.28
N ILE A 293 5.71 -8.59 13.53
CA ILE A 293 5.12 -8.14 14.80
C ILE A 293 4.80 -9.38 15.64
N GLY A 294 5.33 -9.42 16.86
CA GLY A 294 5.02 -10.45 17.83
C GLY A 294 3.73 -10.13 18.58
N LEU A 295 3.05 -11.18 19.03
CA LEU A 295 1.88 -11.06 19.91
C LEU A 295 1.85 -12.25 20.86
N ALA A 296 1.86 -11.96 22.16
CA ALA A 296 1.81 -12.98 23.18
C ALA A 296 0.36 -13.49 23.37
N PRO A 297 0.16 -14.78 23.70
CA PRO A 297 -1.18 -15.33 23.95
C PRO A 297 -1.98 -14.56 25.02
N ALA A 298 -1.29 -14.02 26.02
CA ALA A 298 -1.90 -13.22 27.09
C ALA A 298 -2.54 -11.92 26.58
N GLU A 299 -2.01 -11.34 25.49
CA GLU A 299 -2.53 -10.11 24.88
C GLU A 299 -3.80 -10.36 24.05
N ILE A 300 -3.96 -11.59 23.54
CA ILE A 300 -5.12 -12.04 22.78
C ILE A 300 -6.30 -12.35 23.71
N GLY A 301 -5.98 -12.81 24.92
CA GLY A 301 -6.93 -13.33 25.89
C GLY A 301 -7.14 -14.83 25.69
N GLY A 302 -7.04 -15.60 26.78
CA GLY A 302 -7.21 -17.05 26.71
C GLY A 302 -8.58 -17.44 26.17
N GLY A 303 -8.62 -18.39 25.23
CA GLY A 303 -9.87 -18.95 24.69
C GLY A 303 -10.36 -18.30 23.39
N ALA A 304 -9.59 -17.42 22.75
CA ALA A 304 -10.02 -16.74 21.52
C ALA A 304 -10.42 -17.70 20.38
N ASP A 305 -9.73 -18.83 20.22
CA ASP A 305 -10.10 -19.87 19.24
C ASP A 305 -11.51 -20.42 19.51
N ALA A 306 -11.81 -20.76 20.77
CA ALA A 306 -13.11 -21.30 21.16
C ALA A 306 -14.22 -20.23 21.09
N ASP A 307 -13.91 -19.00 21.45
CA ASP A 307 -14.83 -17.87 21.38
C ASP A 307 -15.21 -17.55 19.93
N PHE A 308 -14.22 -17.49 19.04
CA PHE A 308 -14.45 -17.25 17.63
C PHE A 308 -15.20 -18.43 16.98
N ALA A 309 -14.86 -19.68 17.31
CA ALA A 309 -15.58 -20.85 16.83
C ALA A 309 -17.09 -20.80 17.18
N ARG A 310 -17.42 -20.42 18.41
CA ARG A 310 -18.83 -20.22 18.85
C ARG A 310 -19.52 -19.09 18.12
N GLU A 311 -18.78 -18.03 17.78
CA GLU A 311 -19.33 -16.94 17.00
C GLU A 311 -19.67 -17.36 15.57
N LEU A 312 -18.85 -18.22 14.95
CA LEU A 312 -19.14 -18.82 13.64
C LEU A 312 -20.34 -19.77 13.69
N ASP A 313 -20.48 -20.56 14.77
CA ASP A 313 -21.68 -21.39 14.99
C ASP A 313 -22.94 -20.53 15.03
N THR A 314 -22.90 -19.47 15.85
CA THR A 314 -24.02 -18.52 15.99
C THR A 314 -24.35 -17.82 14.67
N LEU A 315 -23.34 -17.50 13.85
CA LEU A 315 -23.54 -16.91 12.54
C LEU A 315 -24.27 -17.88 11.60
N ALA A 316 -23.83 -19.14 11.54
CA ALA A 316 -24.44 -20.18 10.71
C ALA A 316 -25.91 -20.42 11.09
N GLU A 317 -26.19 -20.53 12.39
CA GLU A 317 -27.56 -20.69 12.90
C GLU A 317 -28.48 -19.52 12.50
N LYS A 318 -28.00 -18.28 12.61
CA LYS A 318 -28.81 -17.08 12.34
C LYS A 318 -29.05 -16.83 10.85
N THR A 319 -28.05 -17.14 10.03
CA THR A 319 -28.11 -16.86 8.58
C THR A 319 -28.65 -18.03 7.78
N GLY A 320 -28.66 -19.24 8.36
CA GLY A 320 -28.94 -20.49 7.65
C GLY A 320 -27.85 -20.88 6.64
N ALA A 321 -26.75 -20.13 6.57
CA ALA A 321 -25.64 -20.40 5.67
C ALA A 321 -24.73 -21.51 6.25
N PRO A 322 -23.95 -22.21 5.39
CA PRO A 322 -22.93 -23.14 5.86
C PRO A 322 -21.95 -22.46 6.81
N ARG A 323 -21.62 -23.14 7.90
CA ARG A 323 -20.64 -22.67 8.88
C ARG A 323 -19.28 -22.46 8.22
N LEU A 324 -18.71 -21.26 8.40
CA LEU A 324 -17.35 -20.95 7.97
C LEU A 324 -16.31 -21.75 8.78
N PRO A 325 -15.16 -22.09 8.21
CA PRO A 325 -14.09 -22.77 8.95
C PRO A 325 -13.52 -21.85 10.03
N ALA A 326 -13.26 -22.41 11.21
CA ALA A 326 -12.60 -21.69 12.29
C ALA A 326 -11.11 -21.51 11.97
N PRO A 327 -10.52 -20.33 12.20
CA PRO A 327 -9.09 -20.12 12.06
C PRO A 327 -8.34 -20.89 13.16
N GLU A 328 -7.35 -21.69 12.77
CA GLU A 328 -6.50 -22.39 13.73
C GLU A 328 -5.38 -21.49 14.23
N GLY A 329 -5.13 -21.51 15.54
CA GLY A 329 -3.99 -20.87 16.17
C GLY A 329 -4.17 -19.37 16.37
N LEU A 330 -5.39 -18.89 16.63
CA LEU A 330 -5.63 -17.50 17.01
C LEU A 330 -4.97 -17.17 18.35
N SER A 331 -5.02 -18.09 19.32
CA SER A 331 -4.38 -17.89 20.64
C SER A 331 -2.93 -18.38 20.68
N ALA A 332 -2.34 -18.73 19.53
CA ALA A 332 -0.96 -19.19 19.47
C ALA A 332 0.00 -18.05 19.83
N HIS A 333 1.19 -18.40 20.29
CA HIS A 333 2.25 -17.41 20.40
C HIS A 333 2.73 -17.03 18.99
N HIS A 334 2.60 -15.76 18.65
CA HIS A 334 3.14 -15.22 17.41
C HIS A 334 4.49 -14.58 17.72
N ALA A 335 5.56 -15.16 17.17
CA ALA A 335 6.90 -14.61 17.29
C ALA A 335 7.03 -13.30 16.51
N GLY A 336 7.95 -12.45 16.93
CA GLY A 336 8.23 -11.18 16.27
C GLY A 336 8.69 -10.12 17.26
N ARG A 337 9.00 -8.91 16.76
CA ARG A 337 9.32 -7.78 17.63
C ARG A 337 8.05 -7.14 18.17
N ALA A 338 8.17 -6.41 19.28
CA ALA A 338 7.09 -5.56 19.74
C ALA A 338 6.71 -4.53 18.66
N PRO A 339 5.41 -4.19 18.54
CA PRO A 339 4.96 -3.14 17.64
C PRO A 339 5.50 -1.79 18.10
N GLN A 340 5.90 -0.97 17.13
CA GLN A 340 6.26 0.42 17.40
C GLN A 340 5.00 1.29 17.39
N PRO A 341 4.91 2.29 18.28
CA PRO A 341 3.77 3.19 18.26
C PRO A 341 3.81 4.06 17.00
N ARG A 342 2.62 4.43 16.50
CA ARG A 342 2.45 5.36 15.38
C ARG A 342 1.59 6.57 15.80
N PRO A 343 2.04 7.36 16.79
CA PRO A 343 1.22 8.40 17.42
C PRO A 343 0.85 9.56 16.48
N ALA A 344 1.58 9.69 15.37
CA ALA A 344 1.24 10.66 14.32
C ALA A 344 -0.06 10.31 13.59
N TRP A 345 -0.54 9.07 13.68
CA TRP A 345 -1.75 8.59 13.03
C TRP A 345 -2.91 8.48 14.02
N CYS A 346 -4.11 8.81 13.56
CA CYS A 346 -5.35 8.57 14.29
C CYS A 346 -5.91 7.20 13.89
N PRO A 347 -6.06 6.24 14.83
CA PRO A 347 -6.66 4.93 14.56
C PRO A 347 -8.12 4.99 14.09
N THR A 348 -8.86 6.01 14.54
CA THR A 348 -10.28 6.18 14.21
C THR A 348 -10.46 6.59 12.76
N THR A 349 -9.71 7.59 12.31
CA THR A 349 -9.88 8.18 10.97
C THR A 349 -8.89 7.63 9.95
N GLY A 350 -7.82 6.94 10.37
CA GLY A 350 -6.74 6.54 9.47
C GLY A 350 -6.00 7.74 8.84
N LEU A 351 -6.10 8.92 9.47
CA LEU A 351 -5.44 10.15 9.02
C LEU A 351 -4.29 10.53 9.96
N LEU A 352 -3.34 11.29 9.43
CA LEU A 352 -2.32 11.93 10.25
C LEU A 352 -2.95 13.01 11.12
N ILE A 353 -2.49 13.17 12.36
CA ILE A 353 -2.93 14.23 13.29
C ILE A 353 -1.78 15.11 13.74
N SER A 354 -0.54 14.69 13.46
CA SER A 354 0.66 15.48 13.67
C SER A 354 1.74 15.06 12.66
N ALA A 355 2.79 15.87 12.56
CA ALA A 355 3.95 15.55 11.74
C ALA A 355 4.63 14.26 12.26
N PRO A 356 5.00 13.32 11.37
CA PRO A 356 5.67 12.09 11.78
C PRO A 356 7.06 12.37 12.33
N ARG A 357 7.44 11.67 13.40
CA ARG A 357 8.76 11.83 14.02
C ARG A 357 9.66 10.65 13.64
N PRO A 358 10.95 10.88 13.30
CA PRO A 358 11.86 9.78 12.97
C PRO A 358 11.99 8.71 14.05
N ALA A 359 11.88 9.09 15.33
CA ALA A 359 11.94 8.18 16.46
C ALA A 359 10.78 7.17 16.52
N ASP A 360 9.65 7.49 15.87
CA ASP A 360 8.48 6.61 15.84
C ASP A 360 8.62 5.48 14.81
N TYR A 361 9.60 5.56 13.90
CA TYR A 361 9.83 4.58 12.81
C TYR A 361 11.17 3.85 12.94
N ARG A 362 12.09 4.40 13.73
CA ARG A 362 13.42 3.83 13.97
C ARG A 362 13.49 3.48 15.45
N PRO A 363 13.60 2.19 15.82
CA PRO A 363 13.85 1.86 17.21
C PRO A 363 15.20 2.48 17.62
N MET A 364 15.25 3.19 18.75
CA MET A 364 16.54 3.61 19.31
C MET A 364 17.37 2.34 19.49
N GLN A 365 18.52 2.25 18.79
CA GLN A 365 19.49 1.23 19.15
C GLN A 365 19.86 1.47 20.62
N PRO A 366 19.80 0.45 21.49
CA PRO A 366 20.41 0.58 22.80
C PRO A 366 21.86 0.97 22.55
N ALA A 367 22.32 2.05 23.20
CA ALA A 367 23.74 2.37 23.21
C ALA A 367 24.49 1.10 23.62
N ALA A 368 25.42 0.65 22.79
CA ALA A 368 26.27 -0.48 23.14
C ALA A 368 26.92 -0.17 24.50
N ALA A 369 26.56 -0.98 25.50
CA ALA A 369 27.10 -0.89 26.85
C ALA A 369 28.52 -1.45 26.91
#